data_AF-A0A7X8TD93-F1
#
_entry.id   AF-A0A7X8TD93-F1
#
_cell.length_a   1.000
_cell.length_b   1.000
_cell.length_c   1.000
_cell.angle_alpha   90.00
_cell.angle_beta   90.00
_cell.angle_gamma   90.00
#
_symmetry.space_group_name_H-M   'P 1'
#
loop_
_entity.id
_entity.type
_entity.pdbx_description
1 polymer ?
#
loop_
_entity_poly.entity_id
_entity_poly.type
_entity_poly.pdbx_seq_one_letter_code
_entity_poly.pdbx_strand_id
1 'polypeptide(L)'
;MTDIASKPIQSERSKFFRRLLKRRTVAFGVLILAIFVLLAVLAPWIAPYSPSKLSIVNRLKPPSGTFFFGTDEFGRDIFSRTIYAGRLSLLVGVAVVTLSAVIGVTLGLLAGFFKKLDAPIARLIDAMMAFPDILLAIALVA
;
A
#
# COMPACT_ATOMS: atom_id res chain seq x y z
N MET A 1 5.21 -39.10 -39.72
CA MET A 1 6.47 -38.56 -39.15
C MET A 1 6.53 -37.10 -39.58
N THR A 2 5.90 -36.21 -38.81
CA THR A 2 6.46 -35.42 -37.69
C THR A 2 7.09 -34.14 -38.18
N ASP A 3 6.30 -33.07 -38.21
CA ASP A 3 6.80 -31.73 -37.91
C ASP A 3 5.67 -30.83 -37.40
N ILE A 4 5.25 -31.08 -36.15
CA ILE A 4 4.48 -30.11 -35.38
C ILE A 4 5.53 -29.19 -34.75
N ALA A 5 5.95 -28.18 -35.51
CA ALA A 5 6.79 -27.11 -35.00
C ALA A 5 6.07 -26.43 -33.83
N SER A 6 6.50 -26.75 -32.61
CA SER A 6 6.02 -26.17 -31.37
C SER A 6 6.36 -24.68 -31.35
N LYS A 7 5.37 -23.83 -31.63
CA LYS A 7 5.46 -22.39 -31.39
C LYS A 7 6.00 -22.19 -29.97
N PRO A 8 7.08 -21.42 -29.77
CA PRO A 8 7.61 -21.19 -28.44
C PRO A 8 6.49 -20.57 -27.61
N ILE A 9 6.27 -21.10 -26.41
CA ILE A 9 5.36 -20.56 -25.40
C ILE A 9 5.95 -19.23 -24.89
N GLN A 10 6.08 -18.23 -25.77
CA GLN A 10 6.29 -16.85 -25.36
C GLN A 10 4.99 -16.43 -24.67
N SER A 11 5.04 -16.55 -23.34
CA SER A 11 3.89 -16.60 -22.46
C SER A 11 2.90 -15.47 -22.74
N GLU A 12 1.63 -15.82 -22.91
CA GLU A 12 0.52 -14.86 -23.04
C GLU A 12 0.55 -13.82 -21.90
N ARG A 13 1.09 -14.19 -20.74
CA ARG A 13 1.40 -13.28 -19.62
C ARG A 13 2.36 -12.14 -20.02
N SER A 14 3.48 -12.43 -20.68
CA SER A 14 4.45 -11.39 -21.10
C SER A 14 3.84 -10.39 -22.09
N LYS A 15 3.03 -10.88 -23.04
CA LYS A 15 2.30 -10.03 -23.99
C LYS A 15 1.26 -9.16 -23.28
N PHE A 16 0.54 -9.73 -22.30
CA PHE A 16 -0.43 -9.01 -21.48
C PHE A 16 0.23 -7.89 -20.65
N PHE A 17 1.32 -8.18 -19.93
CA PHE A 17 2.06 -7.18 -19.16
C PHE A 17 2.60 -6.05 -20.02
N ARG A 18 3.19 -6.36 -21.19
CA ARG A 18 3.64 -5.35 -22.16
C ARG A 18 2.48 -4.48 -22.64
N ARG A 19 1.31 -5.06 -22.91
CA ARG A 19 0.11 -4.33 -23.34
C ARG A 19 -0.47 -3.45 -22.22
N LEU A 20 -0.38 -3.89 -20.97
CA LEU A 20 -0.80 -3.14 -19.79
C LEU A 20 0.10 -1.91 -19.58
N LEU A 21 1.42 -2.11 -19.58
CA LEU A 21 2.42 -1.05 -19.41
C LEU A 21 2.42 -0.04 -20.57
N LYS A 22 1.89 -0.43 -21.75
CA LYS A 22 1.69 0.51 -22.86
C LYS A 22 0.58 1.53 -22.60
N ARG A 23 -0.30 1.30 -21.61
CA ARG A 23 -1.31 2.27 -21.19
C ARG A 23 -0.66 3.35 -20.32
N ARG A 24 -0.72 4.61 -20.76
CA ARG A 24 -0.10 5.76 -20.06
C ARG A 24 -0.51 5.84 -18.58
N THR A 25 -1.78 5.61 -18.27
CA THR A 25 -2.29 5.63 -16.89
C THR A 25 -1.64 4.56 -16.01
N VAL A 26 -1.48 3.34 -16.53
CA VAL A 26 -0.86 2.24 -15.80
C VAL A 26 0.62 2.52 -15.60
N ALA A 27 1.33 2.95 -16.64
CA ALA A 27 2.74 3.30 -16.56
C ALA A 27 2.99 4.41 -15.52
N PHE A 28 2.13 5.43 -15.50
CA PHE A 28 2.23 6.54 -14.56
C PHE A 28 1.99 6.09 -13.11
N GLY A 29 0.97 5.27 -12.86
CA GLY A 29 0.72 4.70 -11.53
C GLY A 29 1.87 3.81 -11.05
N VAL A 30 2.41 2.96 -11.92
CA VAL A 30 3.57 2.12 -11.61
C VAL A 30 4.81 2.96 -11.32
N LEU A 31 5.04 4.04 -12.08
CA LEU A 31 6.16 4.96 -11.85
C LEU A 31 6.05 5.63 -10.47
N ILE A 32 4.88 6.16 -10.11
CA ILE A 32 4.65 6.79 -8.81
C ILE A 32 4.88 5.78 -7.68
N LEU A 33 4.29 4.59 -7.79
CA LEU A 33 4.47 3.54 -6.78
C LEU A 33 5.95 3.15 -6.66
N ALA A 34 6.66 3.01 -7.78
CA ALA A 34 8.08 2.69 -7.79
C ALA A 34 8.90 3.77 -7.06
N ILE A 35 8.59 5.05 -7.25
CA ILE A 35 9.24 6.15 -6.52
C ILE A 35 9.00 6.01 -5.01
N PHE A 36 7.77 5.77 -4.57
CA PHE A 36 7.47 5.58 -3.14
C PHE A 36 8.20 4.38 -2.55
N VAL A 37 8.22 3.25 -3.26
CA VAL A 37 8.96 2.06 -2.83
C VAL A 37 10.46 2.35 -2.73
N LEU A 38 11.03 3.04 -3.72
CA LEU A 38 12.44 3.41 -3.70
C LEU A 38 12.76 4.35 -2.52
N LEU A 39 11.97 5.40 -2.30
CA LEU A 39 12.16 6.30 -1.17
C LEU A 39 12.06 5.55 0.17
N ALA A 40 11.08 4.66 0.30
CA ALA A 40 10.92 3.85 1.50
C ALA A 40 12.10 2.89 1.70
N VAL A 41 12.52 2.14 0.67
CA VAL A 41 13.64 1.19 0.79
C VAL A 41 14.95 1.92 1.07
N LEU A 42 15.21 3.04 0.40
CA LEU A 42 16.41 3.85 0.55
C LEU A 42 16.37 4.81 1.77
N ALA A 43 15.30 4.77 2.57
CA ALA A 43 15.15 5.60 3.78
C ALA A 43 16.39 5.69 4.68
N PRO A 44 17.14 4.60 4.98
CA PRO A 44 18.29 4.64 5.88
C PRO A 44 19.50 5.38 5.30
N TRP A 45 19.53 5.57 3.97
CA TRP A 45 20.57 6.32 3.28
C TRP A 45 20.14 7.75 2.96
N ILE A 46 18.83 7.98 2.78
CA ILE A 46 18.26 9.30 2.47
C ILE A 46 18.02 10.12 3.74
N ALA A 47 17.63 9.48 4.84
CA ALA A 47 17.29 10.17 6.08
C ALA A 47 18.56 10.67 6.79
N PRO A 48 18.65 11.98 7.08
CA PRO A 48 19.81 12.56 7.76
C PRO A 48 19.91 12.15 9.23
N TYR A 49 18.79 11.79 9.87
CA TYR A 49 18.74 11.46 11.29
C TYR A 49 17.95 10.19 11.57
N SER A 50 18.22 9.56 12.71
CA SER A 50 17.38 8.46 13.20
C SER A 50 15.97 8.97 13.52
N PRO A 51 14.91 8.31 13.05
CA PRO A 51 13.51 8.76 13.22
C PRO A 51 13.04 8.77 14.69
N SER A 52 13.74 8.03 15.56
CA SER A 52 13.44 7.94 17.00
C SER A 52 14.38 8.79 17.86
N LYS A 53 15.34 9.51 17.27
CA LYS A 53 16.30 10.33 18.03
C LYS A 53 15.62 11.59 18.57
N LEU A 54 15.52 11.65 19.89
CA LEU A 54 14.94 12.77 20.62
C LEU A 54 15.97 13.89 20.81
N SER A 55 15.51 15.14 20.77
CA SER A 55 16.36 16.30 21.06
C SER A 55 15.57 17.43 21.71
N ILE A 56 15.69 17.57 23.03
CA ILE A 56 14.97 18.59 23.80
C ILE A 56 15.31 20.01 23.33
N VAL A 57 16.56 20.25 22.95
CA VAL A 57 17.07 21.55 22.50
C VAL A 57 16.53 21.94 21.11
N ASN A 58 16.12 20.96 20.31
CA ASN A 58 15.68 21.19 18.93
C ASN A 58 14.17 21.00 18.76
N ARG A 59 13.35 21.27 19.77
CA ARG A 59 11.89 21.17 19.66
C ARG A 59 11.30 22.28 18.80
N LEU A 60 10.26 21.95 18.03
CA LEU A 60 9.42 22.90 17.27
C LEU A 60 10.22 23.89 16.42
N LYS A 61 11.33 23.43 15.81
CA LYS A 61 12.13 24.25 14.91
C LYS A 61 11.47 24.29 13.52
N PRO A 62 11.46 25.46 12.86
CA PRO A 62 10.96 25.57 11.50
C PRO A 62 11.84 24.80 10.50
N PRO A 63 11.34 24.58 9.27
CA PRO A 63 12.14 24.04 8.16
C PRO A 63 13.44 24.82 7.97
N SER A 64 14.56 24.10 7.85
CA SER A 64 15.90 24.65 7.67
C SER A 64 16.77 23.70 6.86
N GLY A 65 17.94 24.16 6.39
CA GLY A 65 18.88 23.29 5.68
C GLY A 65 19.37 22.09 6.52
N THR A 66 19.29 22.20 7.85
CA THR A 66 19.62 21.11 8.78
C THR A 66 18.42 20.19 9.01
N PHE A 67 17.22 20.75 9.19
CA PHE A 67 15.98 20.00 9.36
C PHE A 67 15.03 20.34 8.22
N PHE A 68 15.05 19.57 7.13
CA PHE A 68 14.35 19.90 5.88
C PHE A 68 12.86 20.21 6.09
N PHE A 69 12.18 19.47 6.95
CA PHE A 69 10.77 19.68 7.30
C PHE A 69 10.56 20.24 8.71
N GLY A 70 11.64 20.65 9.38
CA GLY A 70 11.61 21.07 10.78
C GLY A 70 11.54 19.89 11.75
N THR A 71 11.23 20.21 13.01
CA THR A 71 11.17 19.23 14.10
C THR A 71 9.84 19.24 14.83
N ASP A 72 9.48 18.11 15.43
CA ASP A 72 8.24 17.97 16.21
C ASP A 72 8.38 18.46 17.68
N GLU A 73 7.32 18.28 18.47
CA GLU A 73 7.26 18.62 19.90
C GLU A 73 8.32 17.91 20.76
N PHE A 74 8.88 16.81 20.24
CA PHE A 74 9.93 16.03 20.89
C PHE A 74 11.33 16.31 20.31
N GLY A 75 11.40 17.22 19.33
CA GLY A 75 12.61 17.61 18.63
C GLY A 75 13.16 16.53 17.71
N ARG A 76 12.29 15.62 17.24
CA ARG A 76 12.63 14.63 16.22
C ARG A 76 12.51 15.26 14.84
N ASP A 77 13.39 14.87 13.93
CA ASP A 77 13.36 15.34 12.54
C ASP A 77 12.14 14.80 11.79
N ILE A 78 11.29 15.70 11.29
CA ILE A 78 10.04 15.34 10.62
C ILE A 78 10.33 14.65 9.28
N PHE A 79 11.35 15.11 8.53
CA PHE A 79 11.70 14.54 7.24
C PHE A 79 12.07 13.05 7.35
N SER A 80 13.01 12.73 8.26
CA SER A 80 13.42 11.35 8.53
C SER A 80 12.23 10.49 8.97
N ARG A 81 11.34 11.02 9.83
CA ARG A 81 10.14 10.30 10.27
C ARG A 81 9.19 10.00 9.10
N THR A 82 8.96 10.95 8.20
CA THR A 82 8.08 10.77 7.05
C THR A 82 8.60 9.71 6.08
N ILE A 83 9.88 9.75 5.72
CA ILE A 83 10.47 8.77 4.79
C ILE A 83 10.46 7.36 5.41
N TYR A 84 10.78 7.23 6.70
CA TYR A 84 10.69 5.94 7.40
C TYR A 84 9.25 5.45 7.56
N ALA A 85 8.29 6.35 7.79
CA ALA A 85 6.87 5.99 7.85
C ALA A 85 6.38 5.37 6.54
N GLY A 86 6.93 5.79 5.39
CA GLY A 86 6.63 5.18 4.09
C GLY A 86 6.84 3.66 4.06
N ARG A 87 7.88 3.14 4.74
CA ARG A 87 8.10 1.68 4.86
C ARG A 87 6.95 0.99 5.57
N LEU A 88 6.53 1.56 6.70
CA LEU A 88 5.43 1.04 7.50
C LEU A 88 4.11 1.10 6.72
N SER A 89 3.82 2.23 6.07
CA SER A 89 2.62 2.39 5.25
C SER A 89 2.55 1.39 4.09
N LEU A 90 3.67 1.14 3.40
CA LEU A 90 3.72 0.15 2.32
C LEU A 90 3.51 -1.27 2.85
N LEU A 91 4.15 -1.63 3.98
CA LEU A 91 4.02 -2.95 4.58
C LEU A 91 2.58 -3.20 5.03
N VAL A 92 1.99 -2.26 5.77
CA VAL A 92 0.59 -2.34 6.22
C VAL A 92 -0.35 -2.39 5.03
N GLY A 93 -0.15 -1.55 4.02
CA GLY A 93 -0.97 -1.54 2.81
C GLY A 93 -0.96 -2.87 2.08
N VAL A 94 0.22 -3.47 1.86
CA VAL A 94 0.34 -4.79 1.23
C VAL A 94 -0.30 -5.89 2.08
N ALA A 95 -0.08 -5.88 3.39
CA ALA A 95 -0.65 -6.87 4.30
C ALA A 95 -2.19 -6.82 4.30
N VAL A 96 -2.76 -5.62 4.44
CA VAL A 96 -4.22 -5.40 4.46
C VAL A 96 -4.82 -5.81 3.11
N VAL A 97 -4.28 -5.33 1.99
CA VAL A 97 -4.80 -5.68 0.66
C VAL A 97 -4.75 -7.19 0.41
N THR A 98 -3.66 -7.85 0.79
CA THR A 98 -3.53 -9.30 0.63
C THR A 98 -4.57 -10.05 1.45
N LEU A 99 -4.72 -9.68 2.73
CA LEU A 99 -5.69 -10.31 3.62
C LEU A 99 -7.14 -10.06 3.15
N SER A 100 -7.47 -8.81 2.81
CA SER A 100 -8.78 -8.44 2.27
C SER A 100 -9.08 -9.16 0.96
N ALA A 101 -8.09 -9.32 0.07
CA ALA A 101 -8.26 -10.07 -1.17
C ALA A 101 -8.52 -11.56 -0.89
N VAL A 102 -7.77 -12.18 0.01
CA VAL A 102 -7.98 -13.60 0.38
C VAL A 102 -9.37 -13.80 0.96
N ILE A 103 -9.76 -12.98 1.94
CA ILE A 103 -11.08 -13.09 2.58
C ILE A 103 -12.19 -12.78 1.57
N GLY A 104 -12.08 -11.67 0.84
CA GLY A 104 -13.09 -11.23 -0.13
C GLY A 104 -13.28 -12.20 -1.28
N VAL A 105 -12.19 -12.75 -1.85
CA VAL A 105 -12.27 -13.78 -2.89
C VAL A 105 -12.89 -15.05 -2.33
N THR A 106 -12.52 -15.47 -1.12
CA THR A 106 -13.10 -16.68 -0.50
C THR A 106 -14.61 -16.51 -0.28
N LEU A 107 -15.03 -15.39 0.30
CA LEU A 107 -16.45 -15.09 0.50
C LEU A 107 -17.21 -14.98 -0.83
N GLY A 108 -16.62 -14.31 -1.83
CA GLY A 108 -17.21 -14.18 -3.16
C GLY A 108 -17.38 -15.53 -3.86
N LEU A 109 -16.40 -16.42 -3.75
CA LEU A 109 -16.50 -17.78 -4.28
C LEU A 109 -17.57 -18.60 -3.54
N LEU A 110 -17.66 -18.49 -2.21
CA LEU A 110 -18.69 -19.18 -1.42
C LEU A 110 -20.11 -18.71 -1.78
N ALA A 111 -20.32 -17.40 -1.90
CA ALA A 111 -21.59 -16.82 -2.33
C ALA A 111 -21.96 -17.23 -3.76
N GLY A 112 -20.99 -17.18 -4.68
CA GLY A 112 -21.20 -17.52 -6.09
C GLY A 112 -21.44 -19.01 -6.34
N PHE A 113 -20.82 -19.90 -5.55
CA PHE A 113 -20.97 -21.34 -5.70
C PHE A 113 -22.18 -21.89 -4.96
N PHE A 114 -22.43 -21.43 -3.73
CA PHE A 114 -23.53 -21.90 -2.89
C PHE A 114 -24.63 -20.84 -2.80
N LYS A 115 -25.74 -21.03 -3.55
CA LYS A 115 -26.92 -20.12 -3.50
C LYS A 115 -27.47 -19.85 -2.09
N LYS A 116 -27.30 -20.79 -1.15
CA LYS A 116 -27.72 -20.62 0.26
C LYS A 116 -26.86 -19.62 1.04
N LEU A 117 -25.61 -19.42 0.63
CA LEU A 117 -24.66 -18.52 1.28
C LEU A 117 -24.66 -17.11 0.66
N ASP A 118 -25.22 -16.94 -0.53
CA ASP A 118 -25.32 -15.65 -1.21
C ASP A 118 -26.02 -14.58 -0.36
N ALA A 119 -27.26 -14.83 0.04
CA ALA A 119 -28.04 -13.90 0.85
C ALA A 119 -27.37 -13.51 2.18
N PRO A 120 -26.90 -14.42 3.05
CA PRO A 120 -26.27 -14.03 4.31
C PRO A 120 -24.94 -13.29 4.10
N ILE A 121 -24.12 -13.67 3.11
CA ILE A 121 -22.85 -12.98 2.83
C ILE A 121 -23.12 -11.57 2.31
N ALA A 122 -24.06 -11.42 1.36
CA ALA A 122 -24.47 -10.12 0.85
C ALA A 122 -24.99 -9.22 1.97
N ARG A 123 -25.85 -9.74 2.86
CA ARG A 123 -26.37 -8.99 4.01
C ARG A 123 -25.28 -8.54 4.98
N LEU A 124 -24.27 -9.38 5.23
CA LEU A 124 -23.14 -8.99 6.06
C LEU A 124 -22.35 -7.84 5.42
N ILE A 125 -22.05 -7.94 4.13
CA ILE A 125 -21.32 -6.89 3.40
C ILE A 125 -22.12 -5.59 3.37
N ASP A 126 -23.42 -5.65 3.08
CA ASP A 126 -24.31 -4.50 3.09
C ASP A 126 -24.35 -3.84 4.48
N ALA A 127 -24.44 -4.63 5.55
CA ALA A 127 -24.42 -4.13 6.91
C ALA A 127 -23.08 -3.44 7.23
N MET A 128 -21.95 -4.03 6.83
CA MET A 128 -20.63 -3.40 7.00
C MET A 128 -20.52 -2.07 6.23
N MET A 129 -21.05 -2.01 5.00
CA MET A 129 -21.06 -0.79 4.18
C MET A 129 -22.05 0.26 4.67
N ALA A 130 -23.08 -0.13 5.43
CA ALA A 130 -24.05 0.78 6.01
C ALA A 130 -23.47 1.61 7.17
N PHE A 131 -22.43 1.09 7.85
CA PHE A 131 -21.75 1.84 8.92
C PHE A 131 -20.72 2.81 8.33
N PRO A 132 -20.79 4.11 8.68
CA PRO A 132 -19.75 5.06 8.33
C PRO A 132 -18.42 4.66 8.97
N ASP A 133 -17.39 4.50 8.14
CA ASP A 133 -16.02 4.16 8.54
C ASP A 133 -15.45 5.14 9.58
N ILE A 134 -15.79 6.43 9.46
CA ILE A 134 -15.41 7.47 10.42
C ILE A 134 -15.94 7.18 11.83
N LEU A 135 -17.19 6.71 11.97
CA LEU A 135 -17.78 6.43 13.30
C LEU A 135 -17.07 5.26 13.98
N LEU A 136 -16.73 4.22 13.21
CA LEU A 136 -15.96 3.08 13.71
C LEU A 136 -14.55 3.50 14.14
N ALA A 137 -13.87 4.34 13.34
CA ALA A 137 -12.52 4.81 13.62
C ALA A 137 -12.45 5.61 14.93
N ILE A 138 -13.43 6.48 15.19
CA ILE A 138 -13.50 7.26 16.43
C ILE A 138 -13.70 6.33 17.64
N ALA A 139 -14.59 5.35 17.55
CA ALA A 139 -14.87 4.40 18.64
C ALA A 139 -13.68 3.50 19.01
N LEU A 140 -12.76 3.24 18.07
CA LEU A 140 -11.56 2.44 18.30
C LEU A 140 -10.38 3.24 18.87
N VAL A 141 -10.33 4.55 18.61
CA VAL A 141 -9.25 5.45 19.07
C VAL A 141 -9.54 6.07 20.43
N ALA A 142 -10.83 6.27 20.76
CA ALA A 142 -11.29 6.77 22.06
C ALA A 142 -11.08 5.74 23.19
#